data_AF-A0A0M0BVJ8-F1
#
_entry.id   AF-A0A0M0BVJ8-F1
#
_cell.length_a   1.000
_cell.length_b   1.000
_cell.length_c   1.000
_cell.angle_alpha   90.00
_cell.angle_beta   90.00
_cell.angle_gamma   90.00
#
_symmetry.space_group_name_H-M   'P 1'
#
loop_
_entity.id
_entity.type
_entity.pdbx_description
1 polymer ?
#
loop_
_entity_poly.entity_id
_entity_poly.type
_entity_poly.pdbx_seq_one_letter_code
_entity_poly.pdbx_strand_id
1 'polypeptide(L)'
;MTLKPTILKLGGSVITEKEKPLTPNLHAIGRLADEISQSKVHSLILVHGGGSFGHPVAKQYGIADGYVDPSQVLGFAATHLAMTLLNSWVMEALISRNIPAVEVNPSSCLVTIDGRIKNMELKPLKKMVKMGIIPVLYGDAVPDTKKCFTILSGDQLVSWLAIKLGADRIIMGADVDGLFSADPKFDSSAKLIEHITLEELKNLENNIQGSMATDVTGGMLGKMREVAHAIDYDIKTMIVNATISGMVYKALKGEKVNGTVIEKG
;
A
#
# COMPACT_ATOMS: atom_id res chain seq x y z
N MET A 1 -9.36 -5.56 -25.93
CA MET A 1 -8.09 -5.36 -25.21
C MET A 1 -8.29 -5.72 -23.76
N THR A 2 -7.40 -6.50 -23.16
CA THR A 2 -7.39 -6.74 -21.71
C THR A 2 -6.98 -5.44 -21.01
N LEU A 3 -7.88 -4.84 -20.23
CA LEU A 3 -7.58 -3.66 -19.40
C LEU A 3 -6.52 -4.06 -18.38
N LYS A 4 -5.31 -3.49 -18.50
CA LYS A 4 -4.24 -3.61 -17.51
C LYS A 4 -4.40 -2.46 -16.50
N PRO A 5 -4.74 -2.74 -15.23
CA PRO A 5 -4.91 -1.68 -14.25
C PRO A 5 -3.58 -1.06 -13.82
N THR A 6 -3.56 0.24 -13.53
CA THR A 6 -2.58 0.81 -12.61
C THR A 6 -3.03 0.49 -11.18
N ILE A 7 -2.10 0.11 -10.30
CA ILE A 7 -2.39 -0.01 -8.87
C ILE A 7 -1.71 1.15 -8.15
N LEU A 8 -2.51 1.96 -7.45
CA LEU A 8 -2.01 3.06 -6.63
C LEU A 8 -2.18 2.73 -5.16
N LYS A 9 -1.08 2.78 -4.42
CA LYS A 9 -1.08 2.70 -2.97
C LYS A 9 -1.03 4.10 -2.33
N LEU A 10 -1.93 4.36 -1.38
CA LEU A 10 -1.85 5.51 -0.49
C LEU A 10 -1.27 5.06 0.87
N GLY A 11 -0.08 5.55 1.20
CA GLY A 11 0.60 5.23 2.46
C GLY A 11 -0.23 5.67 3.67
N GLY A 12 -0.32 4.82 4.69
CA GLY A 12 -1.03 5.15 5.93
C GLY A 12 -0.44 6.39 6.63
N SER A 13 0.88 6.59 6.53
CA SER A 13 1.57 7.80 7.02
C SER A 13 1.16 9.08 6.29
N VAL A 14 0.58 8.98 5.10
CA VAL A 14 0.14 10.13 4.30
C VAL A 14 -1.32 10.48 4.62
N ILE A 15 -2.17 9.48 4.79
CA ILE A 15 -3.62 9.66 4.99
C ILE A 15 -4.05 9.67 6.46
N THR A 16 -3.12 9.54 7.40
CA THR A 16 -3.37 9.58 8.85
C THR A 16 -2.31 10.39 9.58
N GLU A 17 -2.63 10.86 10.79
CA GLU A 17 -1.67 11.54 11.66
C GLU A 17 -0.94 10.52 12.54
N LYS A 18 0.37 10.36 12.31
CA LYS A 18 1.18 9.33 12.98
C LYS A 18 1.19 9.46 14.51
N GLU A 19 1.23 10.68 15.01
CA GLU A 19 1.37 10.99 16.45
C GLU A 19 0.05 10.88 17.22
N LYS A 20 -1.09 10.70 16.52
CA LYS A 20 -2.42 10.64 17.14
C LYS A 20 -3.18 9.42 16.63
N PRO A 21 -3.39 8.39 17.48
CA PRO A 21 -4.19 7.22 17.12
C PRO A 21 -5.57 7.62 16.58
N LEU A 22 -6.09 6.83 15.64
CA LEU A 22 -7.43 6.97 15.06
C LEU A 22 -7.72 8.36 14.49
N THR A 23 -6.69 9.04 13.95
CA THR A 23 -6.81 10.41 13.44
C THR A 23 -6.54 10.44 11.93
N PRO A 24 -7.54 10.73 11.09
CA PRO A 24 -7.37 10.83 9.66
C PRO A 24 -6.76 12.18 9.27
N ASN A 25 -5.92 12.20 8.24
CA ASN A 25 -5.47 13.45 7.62
C ASN A 25 -6.44 13.82 6.50
N LEU A 26 -7.54 14.50 6.87
CA LEU A 26 -8.62 14.84 5.93
C LEU A 26 -8.15 15.75 4.78
N HIS A 27 -7.19 16.63 5.04
CA HIS A 27 -6.61 17.49 4.02
C HIS A 27 -5.85 16.66 2.97
N ALA A 28 -5.00 15.73 3.39
CA ALA A 28 -4.28 14.85 2.49
C ALA A 28 -5.22 13.92 1.72
N ILE A 29 -6.20 13.32 2.40
CA ILE A 29 -7.22 12.46 1.76
C ILE A 29 -7.97 13.24 0.67
N GLY A 30 -8.47 14.43 0.99
CA GLY A 30 -9.18 15.29 0.03
C GLY A 30 -8.33 15.66 -1.18
N ARG A 31 -7.11 16.16 -0.94
CA ARG A 31 -6.15 16.50 -2.01
C ARG A 31 -5.83 15.31 -2.90
N LEU A 32 -5.57 14.14 -2.32
CA LEU A 32 -5.25 12.93 -3.09
C LEU A 32 -6.45 12.50 -3.95
N ALA A 33 -7.67 12.62 -3.43
CA ALA A 33 -8.87 12.36 -4.21
C ALA A 33 -9.03 13.37 -5.37
N ASP A 34 -8.67 14.65 -5.18
CA ASP A 34 -8.63 15.64 -6.26
C ASP A 34 -7.60 15.26 -7.35
N GLU A 35 -6.39 14.88 -6.94
CA GLU A 35 -5.32 14.43 -7.85
C GLU A 35 -5.73 13.17 -8.65
N ILE A 36 -6.39 12.20 -7.99
CA ILE A 36 -6.92 11.00 -8.65
C ILE A 36 -8.01 11.38 -9.66
N SER A 37 -8.97 12.23 -9.27
CA SER A 37 -10.06 12.68 -10.16
C SER A 37 -9.52 13.38 -11.40
N GLN A 38 -8.58 14.31 -11.22
CA GLN A 38 -7.96 15.07 -12.31
C GLN A 38 -7.14 14.21 -13.28
N SER A 39 -6.54 13.11 -12.79
CA SER A 39 -5.71 12.24 -13.63
C SER A 39 -6.49 11.56 -14.76
N LYS A 40 -7.81 11.37 -14.58
CA LYS A 40 -8.72 10.66 -15.49
C LYS A 40 -8.18 9.28 -15.91
N VAL A 41 -7.45 8.60 -15.04
CA VAL A 41 -6.97 7.23 -15.31
C VAL A 41 -8.18 6.28 -15.38
N HIS A 42 -8.26 5.47 -16.44
CA HIS A 42 -9.47 4.68 -16.74
C HIS A 42 -9.52 3.32 -16.04
N SER A 43 -8.36 2.72 -15.74
CA SER A 43 -8.25 1.41 -15.10
C SER A 43 -7.35 1.52 -13.87
N LEU A 44 -7.96 1.75 -12.71
CA LEU A 44 -7.27 1.99 -11.45
C LEU A 44 -7.81 1.06 -10.36
N ILE A 45 -6.89 0.57 -9.53
CA ILE A 45 -7.20 -0.05 -8.25
C ILE A 45 -6.47 0.74 -7.18
N LEU A 46 -7.19 1.11 -6.12
CA LEU A 46 -6.63 1.83 -4.98
C LEU A 46 -6.39 0.85 -3.83
N VAL A 47 -5.26 1.02 -3.15
CA VAL A 47 -4.96 0.34 -1.89
C VAL A 47 -4.51 1.37 -0.88
N HIS A 48 -4.99 1.37 0.36
CA HIS A 48 -4.44 2.23 1.40
C HIS A 48 -3.83 1.47 2.59
N GLY A 49 -2.86 2.10 3.26
CA GLY A 49 -2.30 1.58 4.51
C GLY A 49 -3.20 1.86 5.72
N GLY A 50 -2.94 1.18 6.84
CA GLY A 50 -3.70 1.34 8.07
C GLY A 50 -3.33 2.53 8.95
N GLY A 51 -2.14 3.10 8.77
CA GLY A 51 -1.72 4.34 9.47
C GLY A 51 -1.92 4.27 10.98
N SER A 52 -2.37 5.38 11.57
CA SER A 52 -2.70 5.48 12.99
C SER A 52 -4.02 4.80 13.39
N PHE A 53 -4.71 4.14 12.46
CA PHE A 53 -5.91 3.33 12.75
C PHE A 53 -5.54 1.86 12.99
N GLY A 54 -4.98 1.20 11.97
CA GLY A 54 -4.70 -0.24 12.04
C GLY A 54 -3.58 -0.59 13.02
N HIS A 55 -2.43 0.11 12.97
CA HIS A 55 -1.26 -0.30 13.73
C HIS A 55 -1.45 -0.25 15.26
N PRO A 56 -2.02 0.82 15.85
CA PRO A 56 -2.17 0.86 17.30
C PRO A 56 -3.12 -0.23 17.83
N VAL A 57 -4.24 -0.46 17.15
CA VAL A 57 -5.24 -1.46 17.56
C VAL A 57 -4.68 -2.87 17.36
N ALA A 58 -4.08 -3.17 16.21
CA ALA A 58 -3.46 -4.46 15.96
C ALA A 58 -2.35 -4.79 16.96
N LYS A 59 -1.53 -3.79 17.34
CA LYS A 59 -0.46 -3.93 18.33
C LYS A 59 -1.02 -4.17 19.73
N GLN A 60 -2.09 -3.46 20.12
CA GLN A 60 -2.74 -3.63 21.42
C GLN A 60 -3.20 -5.08 21.66
N TYR A 61 -3.67 -5.77 20.61
CA TYR A 61 -4.15 -7.15 20.68
C TYR A 61 -3.15 -8.18 20.14
N GLY A 62 -1.92 -7.81 19.76
CA GLY A 62 -0.94 -8.76 19.21
C GLY A 62 -1.42 -9.51 17.95
N ILE A 63 -2.24 -8.88 17.09
CA ILE A 63 -2.89 -9.58 15.96
C ILE A 63 -1.89 -10.12 14.93
N ALA A 64 -0.72 -9.48 14.79
CA ALA A 64 0.33 -9.92 13.88
C ALA A 64 0.94 -11.28 14.28
N ASP A 65 0.91 -11.61 15.57
CA ASP A 65 1.47 -12.85 16.13
C ASP A 65 0.56 -14.07 15.89
N GLY A 66 -0.68 -13.83 15.46
CA GLY A 66 -1.71 -14.85 15.33
C GLY A 66 -2.47 -15.09 16.63
N TYR A 67 -3.30 -16.12 16.63
CA TYR A 67 -4.13 -16.48 17.78
C TYR A 67 -3.35 -17.19 18.87
N VAL A 68 -3.23 -16.53 20.01
CA VAL A 68 -2.64 -16.98 21.27
C VAL A 68 -3.60 -16.85 22.44
N ASP A 69 -4.55 -15.91 22.40
CA ASP A 69 -5.48 -15.61 23.49
C ASP A 69 -6.91 -15.29 22.98
N PRO A 70 -7.99 -15.73 23.67
CA PRO A 70 -9.37 -15.48 23.26
C PRO A 70 -9.74 -13.99 23.06
N SER A 71 -9.13 -13.06 23.80
CA SER A 71 -9.38 -11.61 23.65
C SER A 71 -9.01 -11.09 22.25
N GLN A 72 -8.14 -11.78 21.54
CA GLN A 72 -7.73 -11.40 20.19
C GLN A 72 -8.82 -11.64 19.14
N VAL A 73 -9.86 -12.43 19.44
CA VAL A 73 -11.05 -12.49 18.56
C VAL A 73 -11.75 -11.15 18.52
N LEU A 74 -11.90 -10.48 19.67
CA LEU A 74 -12.37 -9.10 19.73
C LEU A 74 -11.34 -8.15 19.09
N GLY A 75 -10.05 -8.39 19.31
CA GLY A 75 -8.97 -7.61 18.72
C GLY A 75 -8.96 -7.62 17.18
N PHE A 76 -9.27 -8.76 16.57
CA PHE A 76 -9.48 -8.91 15.13
C PHE A 76 -10.61 -7.99 14.67
N ALA A 77 -11.79 -8.10 15.31
CA ALA A 77 -12.95 -7.29 14.97
C ALA A 77 -12.71 -5.79 15.21
N ALA A 78 -12.01 -5.43 16.28
CA ALA A 78 -11.65 -4.04 16.61
C ALA A 78 -10.65 -3.45 15.60
N THR A 79 -9.65 -4.24 15.18
CA THR A 79 -8.71 -3.83 14.13
C THR A 79 -9.45 -3.61 12.81
N HIS A 80 -10.35 -4.54 12.47
CA HIS A 80 -11.20 -4.43 11.28
C HIS A 80 -12.08 -3.17 11.31
N LEU A 81 -12.72 -2.88 12.45
CA LEU A 81 -13.51 -1.68 12.65
C LEU A 81 -12.66 -0.41 12.45
N ALA A 82 -11.45 -0.35 13.01
CA ALA A 82 -10.56 0.79 12.82
C ALA A 82 -10.23 1.01 11.33
N MET A 83 -10.00 -0.07 10.57
CA MET A 83 -9.71 0.00 9.14
C MET A 83 -10.91 0.46 8.32
N THR A 84 -12.11 -0.03 8.62
CA THR A 84 -13.35 0.39 7.93
C THR A 84 -13.69 1.86 8.20
N LEU A 85 -13.43 2.36 9.41
CA LEU A 85 -13.56 3.79 9.75
C LEU A 85 -12.57 4.66 8.96
N LEU A 86 -11.32 4.24 8.78
CA LEU A 86 -10.39 4.96 7.91
C LEU A 86 -10.87 4.93 6.45
N ASN A 87 -11.31 3.77 5.99
CA ASN A 87 -11.79 3.60 4.62
C ASN A 87 -13.02 4.49 4.34
N SER A 88 -13.93 4.69 5.31
CA SER A 88 -15.11 5.53 5.08
C SER A 88 -14.74 6.97 4.71
N TRP A 89 -13.70 7.55 5.31
CA TRP A 89 -13.19 8.88 4.93
C TRP A 89 -12.58 8.91 3.53
N VAL A 90 -11.84 7.85 3.15
CA VAL A 90 -11.30 7.70 1.80
C VAL A 90 -12.43 7.60 0.78
N MET A 91 -13.44 6.76 1.05
CA MET A 91 -14.61 6.57 0.20
C MET A 91 -15.42 7.86 0.04
N GLU A 92 -15.69 8.58 1.12
CA GLU A 92 -16.38 9.87 1.08
C GLU A 92 -15.64 10.89 0.20
N ALA A 93 -14.31 10.99 0.36
CA ALA A 93 -13.51 11.90 -0.43
C ALA A 93 -13.51 11.55 -1.92
N LEU A 94 -13.46 10.25 -2.27
CA LEU A 94 -13.52 9.80 -3.66
C LEU A 94 -14.89 10.06 -4.28
N ILE A 95 -15.97 9.66 -3.60
CA ILE A 95 -17.34 9.78 -4.10
C ILE A 95 -17.74 11.25 -4.26
N SER A 96 -17.39 12.12 -3.32
CA SER A 96 -17.64 13.57 -3.42
C SER A 96 -16.96 14.26 -4.62
N ARG A 97 -15.99 13.59 -5.26
CA ARG A 97 -15.27 14.04 -6.46
C ARG A 97 -15.66 13.28 -7.72
N ASN A 98 -16.83 12.63 -7.68
CA ASN A 98 -17.40 11.82 -8.77
C ASN A 98 -16.49 10.67 -9.23
N ILE A 99 -15.65 10.13 -8.33
CA ILE A 99 -14.86 8.94 -8.61
C ILE A 99 -15.75 7.73 -8.29
N PRO A 100 -16.04 6.82 -9.25
CA PRO A 100 -16.90 5.65 -9.04
C PRO A 100 -16.15 4.57 -8.24
N ALA A 101 -15.85 4.86 -6.98
CA ALA A 101 -15.11 3.98 -6.07
C ALA A 101 -16.04 3.01 -5.35
N VAL A 102 -15.59 1.78 -5.13
CA VAL A 102 -16.28 0.78 -4.30
C VAL A 102 -15.29 0.08 -3.39
N GLU A 103 -15.62 -0.02 -2.10
CA GLU A 103 -14.84 -0.78 -1.12
C GLU A 103 -14.81 -2.28 -1.48
N VAL A 104 -13.62 -2.88 -1.37
CA VAL A 104 -13.44 -4.33 -1.36
C VAL A 104 -12.66 -4.73 -0.12
N ASN A 105 -13.41 -5.26 0.84
CA ASN A 105 -12.92 -5.63 2.15
C ASN A 105 -12.09 -6.93 2.09
N PRO A 106 -10.76 -6.89 2.36
CA PRO A 106 -9.91 -8.07 2.25
C PRO A 106 -10.35 -9.21 3.17
N SER A 107 -10.75 -8.90 4.41
CA SER A 107 -11.15 -9.91 5.40
C SER A 107 -12.34 -10.77 4.95
N SER A 108 -13.14 -10.28 4.01
CA SER A 108 -14.34 -10.95 3.49
C SER A 108 -14.11 -11.77 2.21
N CYS A 109 -12.96 -11.63 1.55
CA CYS A 109 -12.73 -12.25 0.24
C CYS A 109 -11.34 -12.87 0.06
N LEU A 110 -10.48 -12.82 1.09
CA LEU A 110 -9.10 -13.29 1.07
C LEU A 110 -8.81 -14.15 2.30
N VAL A 111 -7.97 -15.18 2.11
CA VAL A 111 -7.40 -15.98 3.21
C VAL A 111 -5.88 -16.06 3.05
N THR A 112 -5.17 -15.98 4.17
CA THR A 112 -3.72 -16.15 4.21
C THR A 112 -3.31 -17.54 4.72
N ILE A 113 -2.04 -17.87 4.48
CA ILE A 113 -1.35 -18.98 5.10
C ILE A 113 -0.03 -18.46 5.63
N ASP A 114 0.17 -18.52 6.94
CA ASP A 114 1.41 -18.08 7.59
C ASP A 114 1.73 -16.60 7.37
N GLY A 115 0.72 -15.74 7.18
CA GLY A 115 0.92 -14.32 6.87
C GLY A 115 1.02 -13.99 5.37
N ARG A 116 1.03 -15.00 4.48
CA ARG A 116 1.08 -14.79 3.02
C ARG A 116 -0.27 -15.02 2.36
N ILE A 117 -0.62 -14.23 1.35
CA ILE A 117 -1.89 -14.40 0.62
C ILE A 117 -1.93 -15.79 -0.04
N LYS A 118 -2.89 -16.63 0.37
CA LYS A 118 -3.11 -17.96 -0.22
C LYS A 118 -4.10 -17.88 -1.38
N ASN A 119 -5.26 -17.29 -1.15
CA ASN A 119 -6.29 -17.10 -2.18
C ASN A 119 -7.11 -15.83 -1.92
N MET A 120 -7.68 -15.30 -3.01
CA MET A 120 -8.66 -14.22 -2.98
C MET A 120 -9.69 -14.45 -4.10
N GLU A 121 -10.97 -14.23 -3.84
CA GLU A 121 -12.02 -14.28 -4.86
C GLU A 121 -12.00 -13.00 -5.71
N LEU A 122 -11.46 -13.11 -6.93
CA LEU A 122 -11.21 -11.97 -7.82
C LEU A 122 -12.33 -11.71 -8.85
N LYS A 123 -13.33 -12.60 -9.00
CA LYS A 123 -14.38 -12.42 -10.01
C LYS A 123 -15.16 -11.11 -9.83
N PRO A 124 -15.62 -10.73 -8.62
CA PRO A 124 -16.31 -9.46 -8.43
C PRO A 124 -15.41 -8.27 -8.74
N LEU A 125 -14.17 -8.29 -8.25
CA LEU A 125 -13.17 -7.23 -8.50
C LEU A 125 -12.92 -7.04 -10.01
N LYS A 126 -12.71 -8.13 -10.75
CA LYS A 126 -12.53 -8.08 -12.21
C LYS A 126 -13.76 -7.55 -12.93
N LYS A 127 -14.96 -7.82 -12.43
CA LYS A 127 -16.21 -7.30 -13.01
C LYS A 127 -16.35 -5.81 -12.76
N MET A 128 -16.03 -5.33 -11.54
CA MET A 128 -16.00 -3.90 -11.21
C MET A 128 -15.05 -3.11 -12.09
N VAL A 129 -13.81 -3.56 -12.24
CA VAL A 129 -12.83 -2.90 -13.14
C VAL A 129 -13.36 -2.81 -14.58
N LYS A 130 -14.01 -3.87 -15.09
CA LYS A 130 -14.64 -3.86 -16.43
C LYS A 130 -15.83 -2.92 -16.54
N MET A 131 -16.50 -2.60 -15.44
CA MET A 131 -17.61 -1.63 -15.38
C MET A 131 -17.13 -0.18 -15.26
N GLY A 132 -15.81 0.05 -15.16
CA GLY A 132 -15.24 1.37 -14.88
C GLY A 132 -15.32 1.78 -13.41
N ILE A 133 -15.65 0.85 -12.51
CA ILE A 133 -15.60 1.06 -11.06
C ILE A 133 -14.14 0.91 -10.61
N ILE A 134 -13.71 1.76 -9.68
CA ILE A 134 -12.39 1.74 -9.04
C ILE A 134 -12.50 0.97 -7.71
N PRO A 135 -11.99 -0.27 -7.62
CA PRO A 135 -11.96 -0.98 -6.35
C PRO A 135 -10.98 -0.31 -5.37
N VAL A 136 -11.41 -0.15 -4.12
CA VAL A 136 -10.61 0.40 -3.02
C VAL A 136 -10.41 -0.69 -1.97
N LEU A 137 -9.16 -1.09 -1.76
CA LEU A 137 -8.77 -2.05 -0.74
C LEU A 137 -7.84 -1.40 0.29
N TYR A 138 -7.53 -2.12 1.35
CA TYR A 138 -6.64 -1.63 2.39
C TYR A 138 -5.92 -2.77 3.11
N GLY A 139 -4.89 -2.44 3.89
CA GLY A 139 -4.32 -3.39 4.84
C GLY A 139 -5.33 -3.68 5.96
N ASP A 140 -5.43 -4.92 6.43
CA ASP A 140 -6.47 -5.32 7.37
C ASP A 140 -6.06 -6.55 8.19
N ALA A 141 -6.80 -6.82 9.27
CA ALA A 141 -6.79 -8.14 9.91
C ALA A 141 -7.55 -9.13 9.02
N VAL A 142 -6.95 -10.28 8.71
CA VAL A 142 -7.53 -11.28 7.81
C VAL A 142 -7.42 -12.70 8.38
N PRO A 143 -8.32 -13.62 8.02
CA PRO A 143 -8.21 -15.02 8.41
C PRO A 143 -6.94 -15.69 7.86
N ASP A 144 -6.30 -16.50 8.69
CA ASP A 144 -5.09 -17.25 8.35
C ASP A 144 -5.25 -18.74 8.68
N THR A 145 -4.92 -19.60 7.73
CA THR A 145 -5.09 -21.06 7.88
C THR A 145 -4.11 -21.74 8.85
N LYS A 146 -3.00 -21.09 9.22
CA LYS A 146 -2.05 -21.60 10.23
C LYS A 146 -2.11 -20.80 11.54
N LYS A 147 -2.27 -19.49 11.44
CA LYS A 147 -2.24 -18.55 12.57
C LYS A 147 -3.62 -18.18 13.11
N CYS A 148 -4.69 -18.74 12.55
CA CYS A 148 -6.10 -18.34 12.73
C CYS A 148 -6.44 -16.98 12.10
N PHE A 149 -5.62 -15.95 12.37
CA PHE A 149 -5.65 -14.65 11.70
C PHE A 149 -4.25 -14.04 11.66
N THR A 150 -4.10 -12.98 10.89
CA THR A 150 -2.86 -12.20 10.82
C THR A 150 -3.16 -10.80 10.27
N ILE A 151 -2.13 -9.96 10.17
CA ILE A 151 -2.22 -8.66 9.50
C ILE A 151 -1.77 -8.81 8.05
N LEU A 152 -2.67 -8.49 7.13
CA LEU A 152 -2.34 -8.30 5.72
C LEU A 152 -1.93 -6.84 5.50
N SER A 153 -0.66 -6.62 5.16
CA SER A 153 -0.21 -5.29 4.77
C SER A 153 -0.77 -4.90 3.39
N GLY A 154 -1.03 -3.60 3.20
CA GLY A 154 -1.39 -3.09 1.88
C GLY A 154 -0.25 -3.24 0.85
N ASP A 155 1.01 -3.40 1.28
CA ASP A 155 2.15 -3.57 0.37
C ASP A 155 2.13 -4.96 -0.27
N GLN A 156 1.89 -5.99 0.54
CA GLN A 156 1.66 -7.36 0.05
C GLN A 156 0.44 -7.41 -0.89
N LEU A 157 -0.64 -6.71 -0.55
CA LEU A 157 -1.86 -6.68 -1.37
C LEU A 157 -1.63 -6.03 -2.74
N VAL A 158 -0.90 -4.91 -2.80
CA VAL A 158 -0.54 -4.23 -4.05
C VAL A 158 0.23 -5.16 -4.98
N SER A 159 1.29 -5.78 -4.46
CA SER A 159 2.15 -6.68 -5.24
C SER A 159 1.38 -7.89 -5.76
N TRP A 160 0.57 -8.53 -4.89
CA TRP A 160 -0.21 -9.70 -5.26
C TRP A 160 -1.28 -9.37 -6.31
N LEU A 161 -2.03 -8.28 -6.13
CA LEU A 161 -3.04 -7.84 -7.10
C LEU A 161 -2.40 -7.50 -8.44
N ALA A 162 -1.23 -6.85 -8.44
CA ALA A 162 -0.52 -6.47 -9.65
C ALA A 162 -0.19 -7.70 -10.50
N ILE A 163 0.40 -8.72 -9.88
CA ILE A 163 0.75 -9.99 -10.54
C ILE A 163 -0.52 -10.69 -11.05
N LYS A 164 -1.56 -10.83 -10.21
CA LYS A 164 -2.77 -11.60 -10.56
C LYS A 164 -3.65 -10.94 -11.62
N LEU A 165 -3.54 -9.62 -11.77
CA LEU A 165 -4.33 -8.85 -12.73
C LEU A 165 -3.52 -8.42 -13.95
N GLY A 166 -2.21 -8.70 -14.00
CA GLY A 166 -1.33 -8.23 -15.07
C GLY A 166 -1.33 -6.71 -15.14
N ALA A 167 -1.15 -6.05 -13.99
CA ALA A 167 -1.15 -4.61 -13.88
C ALA A 167 -0.12 -3.97 -14.82
N ASP A 168 -0.44 -2.77 -15.29
CA ASP A 168 0.44 -1.98 -16.14
C ASP A 168 1.65 -1.48 -15.34
N ARG A 169 1.40 -1.02 -14.12
CA ARG A 169 2.40 -0.52 -13.19
C ARG A 169 1.84 -0.40 -11.77
N ILE A 170 2.76 -0.27 -10.82
CA ILE A 170 2.47 0.07 -9.42
C ILE A 170 2.96 1.49 -9.14
N ILE A 171 2.16 2.27 -8.42
CA ILE A 171 2.56 3.56 -7.84
C ILE A 171 2.40 3.45 -6.32
N MET A 172 3.50 3.65 -5.60
CA MET A 172 3.58 3.66 -4.15
C MET A 172 3.65 5.11 -3.66
N GLY A 173 2.51 5.66 -3.21
CA GLY A 173 2.46 6.96 -2.56
C GLY A 173 2.90 6.85 -1.11
N ALA A 174 4.11 7.35 -0.81
CA ALA A 174 4.71 7.32 0.52
C ALA A 174 4.87 8.74 1.11
N ASP A 175 5.32 8.83 2.36
CA ASP A 175 5.68 10.08 3.05
C ASP A 175 7.16 10.46 2.87
N VAL A 176 7.81 9.93 1.83
CA VAL A 176 9.20 10.20 1.46
C VAL A 176 9.35 10.31 -0.05
N ASP A 177 10.39 11.01 -0.50
CA ASP A 177 10.65 11.25 -1.94
C ASP A 177 10.95 9.99 -2.73
N GLY A 178 11.49 8.95 -2.10
CA GLY A 178 11.75 7.67 -2.74
C GLY A 178 12.72 6.84 -1.92
N LEU A 179 13.46 5.98 -2.61
CA LEU A 179 14.58 5.24 -2.06
C LEU A 179 15.83 6.12 -2.08
N PHE A 180 16.57 6.11 -0.99
CA PHE A 180 17.82 6.86 -0.86
C PHE A 180 19.01 5.90 -0.76
N SER A 181 20.20 6.38 -1.12
CA SER A 181 21.46 5.62 -1.04
C SER A 181 21.85 5.24 0.40
N ALA A 182 21.36 5.99 1.38
CA ALA A 182 21.47 5.76 2.82
C ALA A 182 20.22 6.34 3.50
N ASP A 183 20.03 6.13 4.81
CA ASP A 183 18.90 6.75 5.51
C ASP A 183 19.12 8.28 5.63
N PRO A 184 18.32 9.12 4.96
CA PRO A 184 18.52 10.57 4.95
C PRO A 184 18.29 11.24 6.32
N LYS A 185 17.72 10.52 7.29
CA LYS A 185 17.59 11.02 8.67
C LYS A 185 18.91 10.96 9.44
N PHE A 186 19.79 10.04 9.08
CA PHE A 186 21.04 9.80 9.78
C PHE A 186 22.26 10.17 8.94
N ASP A 187 22.13 10.16 7.61
CA ASP A 187 23.18 10.52 6.67
C ASP A 187 22.72 11.68 5.77
N SER A 188 23.28 12.86 6.01
CA SER A 188 23.00 14.06 5.22
C SER A 188 23.56 14.00 3.80
N SER A 189 24.44 13.03 3.50
CA SER A 189 24.96 12.78 2.15
C SER A 189 24.08 11.85 1.32
N ALA A 190 23.02 11.28 1.92
CA ALA A 190 22.08 10.40 1.25
C ALA A 190 21.46 11.07 0.01
N LYS A 191 21.56 10.41 -1.14
CA LYS A 191 21.01 10.88 -2.41
C LYS A 191 19.78 10.08 -2.79
N LEU A 192 18.78 10.75 -3.35
CA LEU A 192 17.63 10.10 -3.95
C LEU A 192 18.09 9.24 -5.13
N ILE A 193 17.65 8.00 -5.17
CA ILE A 193 17.86 7.07 -6.27
C ILE A 193 16.69 7.25 -7.24
N GLU A 194 16.90 7.93 -8.37
CA GLU A 194 15.83 8.16 -9.36
C GLU A 194 15.39 6.87 -10.07
N HIS A 195 16.33 5.95 -10.26
CA HIS A 195 16.13 4.69 -10.97
C HIS A 195 17.04 3.61 -10.38
N ILE A 196 16.50 2.38 -10.25
CA ILE A 196 17.24 1.21 -9.77
C ILE A 196 16.65 -0.06 -10.37
N THR A 197 17.52 -0.99 -10.76
CA THR A 197 17.08 -2.34 -11.18
C THR A 197 16.77 -3.21 -9.97
N LEU A 198 16.05 -4.32 -10.17
CA LEU A 198 15.75 -5.26 -9.11
C LEU A 198 17.02 -5.91 -8.53
N GLU A 199 18.03 -6.15 -9.36
CA GLU A 199 19.32 -6.69 -8.92
C GLU A 199 20.07 -5.68 -8.03
N GLU A 200 20.15 -4.42 -8.45
CA GLU A 200 20.77 -3.35 -7.66
C GLU A 200 20.02 -3.13 -6.34
N LEU A 201 18.69 -3.21 -6.34
CA LEU A 201 17.88 -3.12 -5.13
C LEU A 201 18.24 -4.25 -4.15
N LYS A 202 18.33 -5.50 -4.62
CA LYS A 202 18.75 -6.64 -3.79
C LYS A 202 20.15 -6.44 -3.21
N ASN A 203 21.07 -5.90 -3.98
CA ASN A 203 22.43 -5.58 -3.52
C ASN A 203 22.43 -4.46 -2.47
N LEU A 204 21.62 -3.42 -2.65
CA LEU A 204 21.46 -2.34 -1.69
C LEU A 204 20.91 -2.84 -0.35
N GLU A 205 19.89 -3.71 -0.37
CA GLU A 205 19.32 -4.29 0.86
C GLU A 205 20.37 -5.06 1.68
N ASN A 206 21.21 -5.86 1.01
CA ASN A 206 22.27 -6.63 1.67
C ASN A 206 23.30 -5.72 2.35
N ASN A 207 23.65 -4.60 1.71
CA ASN A 207 24.60 -3.63 2.26
C ASN A 207 24.03 -2.90 3.48
N ILE A 208 22.74 -2.55 3.46
CA ILE A 208 22.07 -1.88 4.59
C ILE A 208 21.97 -2.83 5.79
N GLN A 209 21.65 -4.12 5.58
CA GLN A 209 21.58 -5.12 6.66
C GLN A 209 22.92 -5.43 7.33
N GLY A 210 24.05 -5.27 6.63
CA GLY A 210 25.38 -5.46 7.19
C GLY A 210 25.82 -4.36 8.16
N SER A 211 25.20 -3.18 8.09
CA SER A 211 25.37 -2.12 9.09
C SER A 211 24.39 -2.36 10.24
N MET A 212 24.85 -2.33 11.50
CA MET A 212 24.02 -2.51 12.70
C MET A 212 23.03 -1.34 12.96
N ALA A 213 22.34 -0.89 11.91
CA ALA A 213 21.19 -0.01 12.04
C ALA A 213 20.02 -0.84 12.57
N THR A 214 19.79 -0.68 13.87
CA THR A 214 18.55 -1.06 14.54
C THR A 214 17.34 -0.66 13.70
N ASP A 215 16.32 -1.51 13.76
CA ASP A 215 15.04 -1.47 13.07
C ASP A 215 14.34 -0.09 13.05
N VAL A 216 14.79 0.82 12.17
CA VAL A 216 14.10 2.09 11.85
C VAL A 216 13.78 2.21 10.35
N THR A 217 14.36 1.34 9.51
CA THR A 217 14.08 1.23 8.07
C THR A 217 13.04 0.15 7.73
N GLY A 218 12.55 -0.61 8.72
CA GLY A 218 11.66 -1.77 8.54
C GLY A 218 10.41 -1.48 7.71
N GLY A 219 9.98 -0.21 7.67
CA GLY A 219 8.89 0.24 6.80
C GLY A 219 9.25 0.34 5.31
N MET A 220 10.43 0.86 4.93
CA MET A 220 10.77 1.04 3.50
C MET A 220 11.38 -0.21 2.90
N LEU A 221 12.31 -0.88 3.59
CA LEU A 221 12.87 -2.15 3.13
C LEU A 221 11.77 -3.22 3.05
N GLY A 222 10.87 -3.27 4.04
CA GLY A 222 9.70 -4.15 3.99
C GLY A 222 8.80 -3.87 2.77
N LYS A 223 8.54 -2.60 2.46
CA LYS A 223 7.82 -2.21 1.23
C LYS A 223 8.54 -2.71 -0.02
N MET A 224 9.85 -2.52 -0.09
CA MET A 224 10.69 -2.89 -1.24
C MET A 224 10.68 -4.39 -1.48
N ARG A 225 10.79 -5.19 -0.42
CA ARG A 225 10.66 -6.65 -0.48
C ARG A 225 9.32 -7.11 -1.01
N GLU A 226 8.22 -6.46 -0.61
CA GLU A 226 6.90 -6.83 -1.13
C GLU A 226 6.76 -6.50 -2.62
N VAL A 227 7.17 -5.30 -3.05
CA VAL A 227 7.04 -4.89 -4.46
C VAL A 227 8.04 -5.58 -5.38
N ALA A 228 9.19 -6.05 -4.86
CA ALA A 228 10.18 -6.85 -5.59
C ALA A 228 9.53 -8.06 -6.30
N HIS A 229 8.56 -8.70 -5.64
CA HIS A 229 7.81 -9.80 -6.26
C HIS A 229 7.06 -9.40 -7.52
N ALA A 230 6.48 -8.20 -7.58
CA ALA A 230 5.79 -7.73 -8.79
C ALA A 230 6.78 -7.34 -9.89
N ILE A 231 7.93 -6.78 -9.50
CA ILE A 231 8.99 -6.38 -10.43
C ILE A 231 9.60 -7.61 -11.13
N ASP A 232 9.74 -8.76 -10.43
CA ASP A 232 10.17 -10.03 -11.05
C ASP A 232 9.24 -10.47 -12.22
N TYR A 233 7.99 -10.00 -12.23
CA TYR A 233 6.98 -10.23 -13.28
C TYR A 233 6.89 -9.07 -14.30
N ASP A 234 7.95 -8.27 -14.44
CA ASP A 234 8.03 -7.11 -15.34
C ASP A 234 7.00 -6.00 -15.06
N ILE A 235 6.53 -5.92 -13.81
CA ILE A 235 5.62 -4.84 -13.38
C ILE A 235 6.46 -3.70 -12.80
N LYS A 236 6.60 -2.64 -13.60
CA LYS A 236 7.30 -1.42 -13.21
C LYS A 236 6.65 -0.81 -11.96
N THR A 237 7.48 -0.43 -11.00
CA THR A 237 7.04 0.19 -9.75
C THR A 237 7.64 1.57 -9.60
N MET A 238 6.85 2.54 -9.14
CA MET A 238 7.30 3.90 -8.85
C MET A 238 6.97 4.25 -7.40
N ILE A 239 7.93 4.83 -6.69
CA ILE A 239 7.73 5.44 -5.36
C ILE A 239 7.69 6.95 -5.54
N VAL A 240 6.67 7.59 -4.97
CA VAL A 240 6.53 9.05 -4.99
C VAL A 240 6.15 9.56 -3.60
N ASN A 241 6.56 10.78 -3.29
CA ASN A 241 6.11 11.47 -2.09
C ASN A 241 4.67 11.96 -2.28
N ALA A 242 3.72 11.21 -1.73
CA ALA A 242 2.32 11.55 -1.79
C ALA A 242 1.94 12.67 -0.81
N THR A 243 2.84 13.17 0.05
CA THR A 243 2.59 14.38 0.85
C THR A 243 2.74 15.68 0.05
N ILE A 244 3.47 15.62 -1.08
CA ILE A 244 3.69 16.76 -1.97
C ILE A 244 2.54 16.85 -2.98
N SER A 245 1.97 18.04 -3.13
CA SER A 245 0.86 18.29 -4.06
C SER A 245 1.26 18.02 -5.52
N GLY A 246 0.39 17.32 -6.23
CA GLY A 246 0.50 17.02 -7.66
C GLY A 246 1.42 15.83 -7.99
N MET A 247 2.13 15.25 -7.02
CA MET A 247 3.02 14.10 -7.30
C MET A 247 2.23 12.85 -7.69
N VAL A 248 1.10 12.58 -7.04
CA VAL A 248 0.27 11.42 -7.38
C VAL A 248 -0.44 11.64 -8.72
N TYR A 249 -0.95 12.85 -8.97
CA TYR A 249 -1.49 13.23 -10.28
C TYR A 249 -0.48 12.96 -11.40
N LYS A 250 0.74 13.50 -11.30
CA LYS A 250 1.79 13.35 -12.31
C LYS A 250 2.20 11.88 -12.51
N ALA A 251 2.33 11.12 -11.41
CA ALA A 251 2.61 9.69 -11.47
C ALA A 251 1.51 8.91 -12.21
N LEU A 252 0.23 9.20 -11.90
CA LEU A 252 -0.92 8.62 -12.60
C LEU A 252 -0.99 9.01 -14.08
N LYS A 253 -0.50 10.19 -14.45
CA LYS A 253 -0.36 10.62 -15.86
C LYS A 253 0.83 10.00 -16.58
N GLY A 254 1.77 9.38 -15.85
CA GLY A 254 3.02 8.86 -16.41
C GLY A 254 4.03 9.96 -16.74
N GLU A 255 3.90 11.14 -16.13
CA GLU A 255 4.87 12.22 -16.25
C GLU A 255 6.13 11.92 -15.42
N LYS A 256 7.26 12.54 -15.78
CA LYS A 256 8.47 12.47 -14.95
C LYS A 256 8.20 13.19 -13.62
N VAL A 257 8.41 12.48 -12.51
CA VAL A 257 8.24 12.97 -11.14
C VAL A 257 9.54 12.77 -10.36
N ASN A 258 9.73 13.57 -9.32
CA ASN A 258 10.77 13.31 -8.32
C ASN A 258 10.34 12.07 -7.53
N GLY A 259 11.11 10.99 -7.66
CA GLY A 259 10.70 9.66 -7.22
C GLY A 259 11.74 8.60 -7.54
N THR A 260 11.49 7.38 -7.09
CA THR A 260 12.30 6.21 -7.47
C THR A 260 11.49 5.31 -8.40
N VAL A 261 12.06 5.00 -9.55
CA VAL A 261 11.55 3.97 -10.45
C VAL A 261 12.32 2.68 -10.24
N ILE A 262 11.59 1.57 -10.13
CA ILE A 262 12.15 0.23 -9.98
C ILE A 262 11.62 -0.67 -11.08
N GLU A 263 12.52 -1.34 -11.78
CA GLU A 263 12.23 -2.28 -12.85
C GLU A 263 13.18 -3.47 -12.83
N LYS A 264 12.87 -4.52 -13.60
CA LYS A 264 13.58 -5.80 -13.50
C LYS A 264 15.06 -5.70 -13.92
N GLY A 265 15.36 -4.88 -14.91
CA GLY A 265 16.63 -4.86 -15.63
C GLY A 265 16.56 -5.63 -16.94
#